data_AF-A0A2W4PE79-F1
#
_entry.id   AF-A0A2W4PE79-F1
#
_cell.length_a   1.000
_cell.length_b   1.000
_cell.length_c   1.000
_cell.angle_alpha   90.00
_cell.angle_beta   90.00
_cell.angle_gamma   90.00
#
_symmetry.space_group_name_H-M   'P 1'
#
loop_
_entity.id
_entity.type
_entity.pdbx_description
1 polymer ?
#
loop_
_entity_poly.entity_id
_entity_poly.type
_entity_poly.pdbx_seq_one_letter_code
_entity_poly.pdbx_strand_id
1 'polypeptide(L)' 'MAKYSKKAQNSVKRAMRKRKRGTLKSGSGRKVTSRKQAIAIGLSEAREKGARVPKKGRKKKTTRKKSTTKKTSRKKS' A
#
# COMPACT_ATOMS: atom_id res chain seq x y z
N MET A 1 19.57 4.63 -16.90
CA MET A 1 18.11 4.77 -17.17
C MET A 1 17.33 4.91 -15.86
N ALA A 2 16.45 5.91 -15.70
CA ALA A 2 15.71 6.11 -14.45
C ALA A 2 14.80 4.92 -14.11
N LYS A 3 14.83 4.45 -12.86
CA LYS A 3 14.06 3.26 -12.40
C LYS A 3 12.54 3.44 -12.51
N TYR A 4 12.07 4.68 -12.48
CA TYR A 4 10.67 5.08 -12.66
C TYR A 4 10.54 6.05 -13.84
N SER A 5 9.44 5.97 -14.59
CA SER A 5 9.13 6.94 -15.65
C SER A 5 8.74 8.31 -15.09
N LYS A 6 8.92 9.39 -15.88
CA LYS A 6 8.44 10.75 -15.53
C LYS A 6 6.93 10.76 -15.22
N LYS A 7 6.14 9.98 -15.97
CA LYS A 7 4.69 9.79 -15.71
C LYS A 7 4.43 9.24 -14.31
N ALA A 8 5.21 8.24 -13.86
CA ALA A 8 5.08 7.69 -12.51
C ALA A 8 5.45 8.71 -11.41
N GLN A 9 6.53 9.48 -11.62
CA GLN A 9 6.92 10.55 -10.70
C GLN A 9 5.81 11.61 -10.56
N ASN A 10 5.17 11.98 -11.68
CA ASN A 10 4.07 12.95 -11.69
C ASN A 10 2.83 12.45 -10.94
N SER A 11 2.45 11.18 -11.10
CA SER A 11 1.36 10.56 -10.34
C SER A 11 1.63 10.58 -8.84
N VAL A 12 2.83 10.20 -8.41
CA VAL A 12 3.23 10.26 -7.00
C VAL A 12 3.22 11.71 -6.48
N LYS A 13 3.72 12.68 -7.25
CA LYS A 13 3.66 14.11 -6.91
C LYS A 13 2.21 14.58 -6.71
N ARG A 14 1.28 14.14 -7.57
CA ARG A 14 -0.16 14.47 -7.45
C ARG A 14 -0.78 13.84 -6.20
N ALA A 15 -0.55 12.56 -5.96
CA ALA A 15 -1.03 11.86 -4.75
C ALA A 15 -0.49 12.52 -3.48
N MET A 16 0.80 12.88 -3.46
CA MET A 16 1.43 13.59 -2.35
C MET A 16 0.83 14.98 -2.11
N ARG A 17 0.51 15.73 -3.16
CA ARG A 17 -0.21 17.02 -3.03
C ARG A 17 -1.61 16.83 -2.44
N LYS A 18 -2.39 15.85 -2.93
CA LYS A 18 -3.71 15.53 -2.36
C LYS A 18 -3.61 15.12 -0.88
N ARG A 19 -2.60 14.33 -0.51
CA ARG A 19 -2.35 13.97 0.90
C ARG A 19 -2.05 15.20 1.75
N LYS A 20 -1.15 16.09 1.30
CA LYS A 20 -0.82 17.35 1.99
C LYS A 20 -2.05 18.24 2.19
N ARG A 21 -3.01 18.19 1.26
CA ARG A 21 -4.31 18.90 1.34
C ARG A 21 -5.36 18.16 2.17
N GLY A 22 -5.08 16.95 2.68
CA GLY A 22 -6.05 16.16 3.44
C GLY A 22 -7.20 15.55 2.63
N THR A 23 -7.11 15.57 1.29
CA THR A 23 -8.17 15.12 0.37
C THR A 23 -7.94 13.74 -0.22
N LEU A 24 -6.76 13.15 -0.02
CA LEU A 24 -6.47 11.81 -0.52
C LEU A 24 -7.23 10.75 0.29
N LYS A 25 -8.05 9.93 -0.40
CA LYS A 25 -8.76 8.78 0.18
C LYS A 25 -8.18 7.46 -0.32
N SER A 26 -8.26 6.42 0.52
CA SER A 26 -7.98 5.04 0.12
C SER A 26 -9.19 4.42 -0.60
N GLY A 27 -9.01 3.24 -1.21
CA GLY A 27 -10.12 2.47 -1.79
C GLY A 27 -11.22 2.10 -0.79
N SER A 28 -10.91 2.11 0.52
CA SER A 28 -11.88 1.93 1.60
C SER A 28 -12.60 3.23 2.05
N GLY A 29 -12.41 4.34 1.33
CA GLY A 29 -13.04 5.64 1.64
C GLY A 29 -12.39 6.43 2.78
N ARG A 30 -11.49 5.81 3.57
CA ARG A 30 -10.76 6.48 4.66
C ARG A 30 -9.75 7.49 4.14
N LYS A 31 -9.50 8.57 4.89
CA LYS A 31 -8.44 9.54 4.57
C LYS A 31 -7.06 8.90 4.73
N VAL A 32 -6.17 9.19 3.80
CA VAL A 32 -4.79 8.70 3.81
C VAL A 32 -3.94 9.58 4.71
N THR A 33 -3.49 9.01 5.83
CA THR A 33 -2.63 9.70 6.79
C THR A 33 -1.14 9.50 6.47
N SER A 34 -0.77 8.29 6.05
CA SER A 34 0.62 7.92 5.85
C SER A 34 1.19 8.36 4.50
N ARG A 35 2.42 8.92 4.52
CA ARG A 35 3.19 9.23 3.30
C ARG A 35 3.48 7.98 2.48
N LYS A 36 3.82 6.86 3.12
CA LYS A 36 4.09 5.58 2.44
C LYS A 36 2.86 5.11 1.66
N GLN A 37 1.67 5.28 2.24
CA GLN A 37 0.41 4.91 1.61
C GLN A 37 0.08 5.81 0.41
N ALA A 38 0.31 7.12 0.52
CA ALA A 38 0.12 8.03 -0.62
C ALA A 38 1.07 7.72 -1.79
N ILE A 39 2.32 7.37 -1.50
CA ILE A 39 3.28 6.92 -2.53
C ILE A 39 2.79 5.62 -3.17
N ALA A 40 2.31 4.66 -2.37
CA ALA A 40 1.77 3.40 -2.88
C ALA A 40 0.56 3.63 -3.81
N ILE A 41 -0.37 4.51 -3.43
CA ILE A 41 -1.50 4.88 -4.29
C ILE A 41 -1.02 5.53 -5.58
N GLY A 42 -0.12 6.50 -5.51
CA GLY A 42 0.43 7.16 -6.70
C GLY A 42 1.20 6.21 -7.64
N LEU A 43 1.90 5.21 -7.10
CA LEU A 43 2.57 4.17 -7.89
C LEU A 43 1.59 3.17 -8.50
N SER A 44 0.49 2.83 -7.81
CA SER A 44 -0.57 1.99 -8.36
C SER A 44 -1.31 2.69 -9.50
N GLU A 45 -1.73 3.95 -9.29
CA GLU A 45 -2.36 4.78 -10.35
C GLU A 45 -1.44 4.93 -11.56
N ALA A 46 -0.12 5.06 -11.35
CA ALA A 46 0.84 5.13 -12.44
C ALA A 46 0.89 3.82 -13.24
N ARG A 47 0.86 2.67 -12.56
CA ARG A 47 0.88 1.35 -13.21
C ARG A 47 -0.39 1.10 -14.02
N GLU A 48 -1.55 1.45 -13.49
CA GLU A 48 -2.84 1.35 -14.20
C GLU A 48 -2.85 2.18 -15.48
N LYS A 49 -2.18 3.34 -15.48
CA LYS A 49 -2.01 4.21 -16.65
C LYS A 49 -0.91 3.77 -17.62
N GLY A 50 -0.38 2.55 -17.46
CA GLY A 50 0.69 2.01 -18.31
C GLY A 50 2.06 2.66 -18.13
N ALA A 51 2.27 3.46 -17.08
CA ALA A 51 3.57 4.06 -16.82
C ALA A 51 4.57 3.00 -16.35
N ARG A 52 5.85 3.13 -16.76
CA ARG A 52 6.90 2.21 -16.31
C ARG A 52 7.14 2.36 -14.81
N VAL A 53 6.75 1.34 -14.06
CA VAL A 53 6.94 1.19 -12.62
C VAL A 53 7.52 -0.21 -12.35
N PRO A 54 8.67 -0.33 -11.65
CA PRO A 54 9.24 -1.60 -11.26
C PRO A 54 8.22 -2.50 -10.55
N LYS A 55 8.29 -3.79 -10.84
CA LYS A 55 7.50 -4.80 -10.12
C LYS A 55 7.94 -4.83 -8.66
N LYS A 56 6.99 -4.97 -7.74
CA LYS A 56 7.30 -5.21 -6.34
C LYS A 56 8.02 -6.56 -6.27
N GLY A 57 9.20 -6.61 -5.66
CA GLY A 57 9.90 -7.88 -5.46
C GLY A 57 8.98 -8.88 -4.74
N ARG A 58 8.95 -10.13 -5.22
CA ARG A 58 8.21 -11.20 -4.55
C ARG A 58 8.84 -11.41 -3.17
N LYS A 59 8.21 -10.89 -2.11
CA LYS A 59 8.55 -11.36 -0.76
C LYS A 59 8.08 -12.81 -0.69
N LYS A 60 8.99 -13.76 -0.46
CA LYS A 60 8.63 -15.16 -0.17
C LYS A 60 7.53 -15.13 0.91
N LYS A 61 6.37 -15.68 0.59
CA LYS A 61 5.23 -15.74 1.50
C LYS A 61 5.63 -16.74 2.59
N THR A 62 6.25 -16.26 3.68
CA THR A 62 6.45 -17.10 4.85
C THR A 62 5.05 -17.42 5.34
N THR A 63 4.61 -18.65 5.16
CA THR A 63 3.38 -19.14 5.77
C THR A 63 3.49 -18.88 7.27
N ARG A 64 2.76 -17.90 7.80
CA ARG A 64 2.58 -17.78 9.25
C ARG A 64 1.87 -19.06 9.65
N LYS A 65 2.62 -20.02 10.18
CA LYS A 65 2.10 -21.23 10.80
C LYS A 65 1.04 -20.75 11.79
N LYS A 66 -0.23 -21.07 11.53
CA LYS A 66 -1.36 -20.71 12.38
C LYS A 66 -1.15 -21.48 13.68
N SER A 67 -0.51 -20.85 14.67
CA SER A 67 -0.46 -21.37 16.03
C SER A 67 -1.89 -21.34 16.55
N THR A 68 -2.56 -22.48 16.46
CA THR A 68 -3.79 -22.76 17.18
C THR A 68 -3.46 -22.71 18.67
N THR A 69 -3.57 -21.55 19.30
CA THR A 69 -3.73 -21.45 20.74
C THR A 69 -5.06 -22.11 21.08
N LYS A 70 -4.96 -23.41 21.37
CA LYS A 70 -6.02 -24.24 21.94
C LYS A 70 -6.46 -23.53 23.22
N LYS A 71 -7.67 -22.98 23.16
CA LYS A 71 -8.37 -22.22 24.20
C LYS A 71 -8.24 -22.98 25.53
N THR A 72 -7.38 -22.48 26.41
CA THR A 72 -7.34 -22.88 27.81
C THR A 72 -8.57 -22.31 28.53
N SER A 73 -9.00 -23.04 29.56
CA SER A 73 -9.88 -22.64 30.67
C SER A 73 -11.30 -22.14 30.35
N ARG A 74 -12.28 -23.05 30.42
CA ARG A 74 -13.59 -22.80 31.07
C ARG A 74 -14.42 -24.09 31.19
N LYS A 75 -14.17 -24.88 32.24
CA LYS A 75 -15.20 -25.43 33.15
C LYS A 75 -14.48 -26.14 34.30
N LYS A 76 -14.28 -25.41 35.41
CA LYS A 76 -14.12 -25.96 36.75
C LYS A 76 -15.43 -25.66 37.48
N SER A 77 -15.90 -26.66 38.21
CA SER A 77 -17.07 -26.67 39.11
C SER A 77 -18.42 -26.62 38.40
#